data_AF-A0A3B8LGX1-F1
#
_entry.id   AF-A0A3B8LGX1-F1
#
_cell.length_a   1.000
_cell.length_b   1.000
_cell.length_c   1.000
_cell.angle_alpha   90.00
_cell.angle_beta   90.00
_cell.angle_gamma   90.00
#
_symmetry.space_group_name_H-M   'P 1'
#
loop_
_entity.id
_entity.type
_entity.pdbx_description
1 polymer ?
#
loop_
_entity_poly.entity_id
_entity_poly.type
_entity_poly.pdbx_seq_one_letter_code
_entity_poly.pdbx_strand_id
1 'polypeptide(L)'
;MSDFMTYGEQSDVEIPSDWLCIFGSDSLDDRTSMRIWKERLQDNPKGCASIGVLNNGVADVLLNKKSYKIQFYDLTSLTILFSQHNHVLIDLTGLEYAVWVSLLQVALQECEDVYVLYAEPSEYRVHSSPATWEWFDLSKKFLGVKPLPGFANIMNETESGVLVTFIGFEGRRSRQITSPFDPIPKILPIVGLPGFRIEYPTYTIACNRDFIDEQRAFGNVRYAPSHHPFGAFELLERIQHEYRK
;
A
#
# COMPACT_ATOMS: atom_id res chain seq x y z
N MET A 1 -1.05 22.86 2.81
CA MET A 1 -2.37 22.53 3.35
C MET A 1 -2.97 21.56 2.36
N SER A 2 -2.78 20.28 2.59
CA SER A 2 -3.23 19.20 1.70
C SER A 2 -4.62 18.79 2.14
N ASP A 3 -5.60 19.05 1.29
CA ASP A 3 -6.99 18.67 1.54
C ASP A 3 -7.13 17.15 1.33
N PHE A 4 -7.36 16.42 2.42
CA PHE A 4 -7.78 15.02 2.38
C PHE A 4 -9.30 14.99 2.31
N MET A 5 -9.85 14.75 1.11
CA MET A 5 -11.27 14.46 0.97
C MET A 5 -11.54 13.02 1.39
N THR A 6 -12.31 12.86 2.46
CA THR A 6 -12.93 11.59 2.85
C THR A 6 -14.26 11.49 2.10
N TYR A 7 -14.37 10.56 1.15
CA TYR A 7 -15.54 10.41 0.29
C TYR A 7 -16.51 9.37 0.83
N GLY A 8 -17.69 9.82 1.24
CA GLY A 8 -18.88 9.00 1.43
C GLY A 8 -19.86 9.25 0.28
N GLU A 9 -20.35 8.16 -0.31
CA GLU A 9 -21.31 8.08 -1.43
C GLU A 9 -20.82 8.71 -2.75
N GLN A 10 -21.15 8.05 -3.86
CA GLN A 10 -20.78 8.41 -5.23
C GLN A 10 -21.30 9.82 -5.58
N SER A 11 -20.52 10.86 -5.26
CA SER A 11 -20.64 12.16 -5.88
C SER A 11 -19.76 12.19 -7.12
N ASP A 12 -20.28 12.72 -8.24
CA ASP A 12 -19.61 12.87 -9.52
C ASP A 12 -18.23 13.54 -9.39
N VAL A 13 -17.17 12.74 -9.27
CA VAL A 13 -15.80 13.25 -9.33
C VAL A 13 -15.50 13.52 -10.80
N GLU A 14 -15.59 14.79 -11.20
CA GLU A 14 -15.15 15.22 -12.51
C GLU A 14 -13.62 15.20 -12.58
N ILE A 15 -13.08 14.19 -13.27
CA ILE A 15 -11.64 14.10 -13.53
C ILE A 15 -11.32 14.86 -14.82
N PRO A 16 -10.47 15.90 -14.80
CA PRO A 16 -10.12 16.68 -15.99
C PRO A 16 -9.56 15.80 -17.12
N SER A 17 -9.91 16.08 -18.37
CA SER A 17 -9.59 15.22 -19.53
C SER A 17 -8.09 15.06 -19.82
N ASP A 18 -7.28 16.00 -19.36
CA ASP A 18 -5.83 16.05 -19.54
C ASP A 18 -5.07 15.19 -18.51
N TRP A 19 -5.73 14.79 -17.43
CA TRP A 19 -5.12 13.98 -16.37
C TRP A 19 -4.95 12.53 -16.79
N LEU A 20 -3.80 11.96 -16.44
CA LEU A 20 -3.55 10.53 -16.52
C LEU A 20 -4.21 9.81 -15.34
N CYS A 21 -5.04 8.81 -15.62
CA CYS A 21 -5.63 7.93 -14.62
C CYS A 21 -4.93 6.57 -14.65
N ILE A 22 -4.33 6.14 -13.55
CA ILE A 22 -3.67 4.83 -13.42
C ILE A 22 -4.43 3.96 -12.43
N PHE A 23 -4.82 2.75 -12.84
CA PHE A 23 -5.60 1.83 -12.00
C PHE A 23 -5.28 0.36 -12.33
N GLY A 24 -5.60 -0.56 -11.42
CA GLY A 24 -5.44 -2.00 -11.63
C GLY A 24 -6.51 -2.56 -12.58
N SER A 25 -6.12 -3.40 -13.54
CA SER A 25 -7.05 -4.02 -14.50
C SER A 25 -7.68 -5.31 -13.99
N ASP A 26 -7.04 -5.99 -13.04
CA ASP A 26 -7.48 -7.31 -12.57
C ASP A 26 -8.32 -7.22 -11.29
N SER A 27 -9.53 -7.78 -11.36
CA SER A 27 -10.49 -7.89 -10.26
C SER A 27 -10.20 -9.11 -9.39
N LEU A 28 -9.12 -9.05 -8.61
CA LEU A 28 -8.97 -9.97 -7.49
C LEU A 28 -9.90 -9.61 -6.31
N ASP A 29 -10.43 -8.38 -6.34
CA ASP A 29 -11.28 -7.76 -5.34
C ASP A 29 -12.41 -6.98 -6.04
N ASP A 30 -13.64 -7.08 -5.51
CA ASP A 30 -14.83 -6.41 -6.06
C ASP A 30 -14.63 -4.88 -6.13
N ARG A 31 -13.73 -4.34 -5.30
CA ARG A 31 -13.39 -2.90 -5.22
C ARG A 31 -12.63 -2.37 -6.43
N THR A 32 -11.96 -3.22 -7.21
CA THR A 32 -11.15 -2.75 -8.36
C THR A 32 -11.99 -2.55 -9.63
N SER A 33 -13.23 -3.05 -9.64
CA SER A 33 -14.17 -2.91 -10.75
C SER A 33 -14.99 -1.62 -10.67
N MET A 34 -14.38 -0.50 -10.28
CA MET A 34 -15.08 0.77 -10.21
C MET A 34 -15.61 1.17 -11.58
N ARG A 35 -16.90 1.51 -11.63
CA ARG A 35 -17.59 1.91 -12.87
C ARG A 35 -16.90 3.09 -13.57
N ILE A 36 -16.37 4.03 -12.79
CA ILE A 36 -15.68 5.23 -13.27
C ILE A 36 -14.50 4.91 -14.21
N TRP A 37 -13.72 3.85 -13.95
CA TRP A 37 -12.58 3.50 -14.80
C TRP A 37 -13.00 2.87 -16.13
N LYS A 38 -14.11 2.11 -16.13
CA LYS A 38 -14.68 1.54 -17.36
C LYS A 38 -15.22 2.63 -18.27
N GLU A 39 -15.94 3.60 -17.73
CA GLU A 39 -16.47 4.75 -18.48
C GLU A 39 -15.32 5.64 -18.98
N ARG A 40 -14.35 5.94 -18.12
CA ARG A 40 -13.19 6.77 -18.49
C ARG A 40 -12.33 6.14 -19.59
N LEU A 41 -12.12 4.82 -19.58
CA LEU A 41 -11.43 4.11 -20.66
C LEU A 41 -12.16 4.21 -22.00
N GLN A 42 -13.49 4.28 -21.98
CA GLN A 42 -14.31 4.43 -23.18
C GLN A 42 -14.24 5.87 -23.73
N ASP A 43 -14.38 6.86 -22.86
CA ASP A 43 -14.46 8.28 -23.22
C ASP A 43 -13.09 8.91 -23.51
N ASN A 44 -12.07 8.55 -22.72
CA ASN A 44 -10.71 9.09 -22.81
C ASN A 44 -9.62 8.01 -22.65
N PRO A 45 -9.46 7.10 -23.63
CA PRO A 45 -8.46 6.03 -23.57
C PRO A 45 -7.01 6.54 -23.56
N LYS A 46 -6.76 7.79 -23.99
CA LYS A 46 -5.42 8.39 -24.01
C LYS A 46 -4.96 8.81 -22.62
N GLY A 47 -5.88 9.27 -21.77
CA GLY A 47 -5.61 9.63 -20.38
C GLY A 47 -5.76 8.48 -19.39
N CYS A 48 -5.63 7.21 -19.83
CA CYS A 48 -5.79 6.04 -18.97
C CYS A 48 -4.65 5.05 -19.15
N ALA A 49 -4.13 4.53 -18.04
CA ALA A 49 -3.25 3.37 -17.98
C ALA A 49 -3.85 2.31 -17.05
N SER A 50 -4.15 1.12 -17.57
CA SER A 50 -4.55 -0.01 -16.72
C SER A 50 -3.40 -0.98 -16.52
N ILE A 51 -3.11 -1.34 -15.27
CA ILE A 51 -1.98 -2.19 -14.88
C ILE A 51 -2.48 -3.58 -14.51
N GLY A 52 -1.96 -4.61 -15.17
CA GLY A 52 -2.22 -6.02 -14.83
C GLY A 52 -1.44 -6.51 -13.61
N VAL A 53 -1.63 -7.78 -13.26
CA VAL A 53 -0.89 -8.44 -12.17
C VAL A 53 0.62 -8.39 -12.39
N LEU A 54 1.37 -8.12 -11.32
CA LEU A 54 2.81 -8.10 -11.35
C LEU A 54 3.38 -9.53 -11.33
N ASN A 55 4.13 -9.91 -12.36
CA ASN A 55 4.79 -11.21 -12.43
C ASN A 55 6.31 -11.02 -12.60
N ASN A 56 7.07 -11.45 -11.60
CA ASN A 56 8.53 -11.29 -11.56
C ASN A 56 9.01 -9.84 -11.82
N GLY A 57 8.21 -8.86 -11.39
CA GLY A 57 8.52 -7.45 -11.60
C GLY A 57 8.09 -6.84 -12.91
N VAL A 58 7.49 -7.63 -13.80
CA VAL A 58 6.91 -7.17 -15.05
C VAL A 58 5.40 -7.14 -14.90
N ALA A 59 4.76 -6.06 -15.34
CA ALA A 59 3.31 -6.04 -15.52
C ALA A 59 2.96 -5.70 -16.98
N ASP A 60 1.84 -6.25 -17.45
CA ASP A 60 1.22 -5.81 -18.68
C ASP A 60 0.49 -4.48 -18.42
N VAL A 61 0.78 -3.47 -19.22
CA VAL A 61 0.21 -2.13 -19.10
C VAL A 61 -0.53 -1.78 -20.38
N LEU A 62 -1.82 -1.49 -20.27
CA LEU A 62 -2.63 -0.97 -21.36
C LEU A 62 -2.67 0.56 -21.29
N LEU A 63 -1.97 1.21 -22.20
CA LEU A 63 -1.95 2.68 -22.34
C LEU A 63 -2.36 3.03 -23.77
N ASN A 64 -3.36 3.91 -23.94
CA ASN A 64 -3.84 4.32 -25.27
C ASN A 64 -4.17 3.13 -26.19
N LYS A 65 -4.86 2.12 -25.64
CA LYS A 65 -5.22 0.86 -26.34
C LYS A 65 -4.04 0.02 -26.84
N LYS A 66 -2.81 0.34 -26.42
CA LYS A 66 -1.60 -0.43 -26.72
C LYS A 66 -1.13 -1.14 -25.47
N SER A 67 -0.71 -2.40 -25.62
CA SER A 67 -0.15 -3.19 -24.53
C SER A 67 1.37 -3.04 -24.50
N TYR A 68 1.90 -2.79 -23.31
CA TYR A 68 3.32 -2.66 -23.02
C TYR A 68 3.68 -3.64 -21.90
N LYS A 69 4.87 -4.21 -21.95
CA LYS A 69 5.46 -4.93 -20.81
C LYS A 69 6.44 -4.01 -20.12
N ILE A 70 6.14 -3.63 -18.88
CA ILE A 70 6.95 -2.67 -18.14
C ILE A 70 7.54 -3.35 -16.91
N GLN A 71 8.84 -3.16 -16.71
CA GLN A 71 9.56 -3.60 -15.52
C GLN A 71 9.37 -2.55 -14.41
N PHE A 72 8.63 -2.88 -13.35
CA PHE A 72 8.36 -1.96 -12.24
C PHE A 72 9.54 -1.77 -11.28
N TYR A 73 10.63 -2.53 -11.49
CA TYR A 73 11.91 -2.30 -10.82
C TYR A 73 12.82 -1.30 -11.55
N ASP A 74 12.49 -0.92 -12.79
CA ASP A 74 13.21 0.11 -13.53
C ASP A 74 12.36 1.38 -13.59
N LEU A 75 12.69 2.33 -12.71
CA LEU A 75 11.99 3.62 -12.63
C LEU A 75 12.10 4.41 -13.95
N THR A 76 13.17 4.23 -14.71
CA THR A 76 13.36 4.89 -16.02
C THR A 76 12.31 4.41 -17.01
N SER A 77 12.06 3.10 -17.06
CA SER A 77 11.04 2.51 -17.93
C SER A 77 9.62 2.99 -17.58
N LEU A 78 9.36 3.39 -16.34
CA LEU A 78 8.06 3.88 -15.90
C LEU A 78 7.78 5.33 -16.34
N THR A 79 8.81 6.14 -16.58
CA THR A 79 8.65 7.55 -17.05
C THR A 79 7.83 7.67 -18.34
N ILE A 80 7.83 6.62 -19.18
CA ILE A 80 7.04 6.58 -20.41
C ILE A 80 5.54 6.78 -20.15
N LEU A 81 5.05 6.32 -18.99
CA LEU A 81 3.64 6.45 -18.60
C LEU A 81 3.25 7.90 -18.37
N PHE A 82 4.19 8.71 -17.86
CA PHE A 82 3.95 10.08 -17.42
C PHE A 82 4.34 11.13 -18.46
N SER A 83 5.17 10.77 -19.45
CA SER A 83 5.78 11.69 -20.43
C SER A 83 4.85 12.64 -21.22
N GLN A 84 3.53 12.39 -21.24
CA GLN A 84 2.54 13.21 -21.95
C GLN A 84 1.55 13.91 -21.01
N HIS A 85 1.75 13.83 -19.69
CA HIS A 85 0.79 14.27 -18.69
C HIS A 85 1.47 14.96 -17.51
N ASN A 86 1.04 16.19 -17.21
CA ASN A 86 1.55 16.95 -16.06
C ASN A 86 0.80 16.63 -14.76
N HIS A 87 -0.38 16.01 -14.86
CA HIS A 87 -1.24 15.71 -13.72
C HIS A 87 -1.64 14.24 -13.76
N VAL A 88 -1.58 13.58 -12.60
CA VAL A 88 -1.89 12.15 -12.49
C VAL A 88 -2.77 11.84 -11.29
N LEU A 89 -3.70 10.91 -11.49
CA LEU A 89 -4.51 10.27 -10.47
C LEU A 89 -4.20 8.77 -10.45
N ILE A 90 -3.73 8.27 -9.31
CA ILE A 90 -3.40 6.85 -9.11
C ILE A 90 -4.43 6.23 -8.16
N ASP A 91 -5.18 5.24 -8.64
CA ASP A 91 -6.06 4.42 -7.79
C ASP A 91 -5.28 3.24 -7.21
N LEU A 92 -5.02 3.29 -5.90
CA LEU A 92 -4.29 2.25 -5.17
C LEU A 92 -5.11 1.00 -4.90
N THR A 93 -6.44 1.07 -5.00
CA THR A 93 -7.38 0.05 -4.51
C THR A 93 -7.08 -1.35 -5.06
N GLY A 94 -6.71 -1.41 -6.34
CA GLY A 94 -6.41 -2.65 -7.06
C GLY A 94 -4.94 -2.86 -7.42
N LEU A 95 -4.05 -1.96 -7.00
CA LEU A 95 -2.64 -2.06 -7.33
C LEU A 95 -1.87 -2.79 -6.23
N GLU A 96 -0.99 -3.71 -6.63
CA GLU A 96 -0.05 -4.32 -5.69
C GLU A 96 0.86 -3.25 -5.07
N TYR A 97 1.29 -3.46 -3.83
CA TYR A 97 2.13 -2.51 -3.10
C TYR A 97 3.40 -2.11 -3.86
N ALA A 98 4.09 -3.09 -4.45
CA ALA A 98 5.28 -2.84 -5.27
C ALA A 98 5.00 -2.06 -6.57
N VAL A 99 3.76 -2.11 -7.07
CA VAL A 99 3.36 -1.40 -8.30
C VAL A 99 3.10 0.07 -7.99
N TRP A 100 2.22 0.34 -7.02
CA TRP A 100 1.83 1.72 -6.76
C TRP A 100 2.95 2.54 -6.12
N VAL A 101 3.82 1.94 -5.31
CA VAL A 101 4.98 2.65 -4.73
C VAL A 101 5.91 3.15 -5.84
N SER A 102 6.24 2.30 -6.83
CA SER A 102 7.07 2.71 -7.97
C SER A 102 6.40 3.78 -8.82
N LEU A 103 5.09 3.66 -9.06
CA LEU A 103 4.32 4.68 -9.80
C LEU A 103 4.34 6.02 -9.07
N LEU A 104 4.09 6.01 -7.76
CA LEU A 104 4.08 7.21 -6.93
C LEU A 104 5.46 7.88 -6.93
N GLN A 105 6.53 7.09 -6.84
CA GLN A 105 7.90 7.62 -6.87
C GLN A 105 8.20 8.37 -8.17
N VAL A 106 7.81 7.83 -9.32
CA VAL A 106 8.02 8.48 -10.62
C VAL A 106 7.06 9.65 -10.81
N ALA A 107 5.80 9.50 -10.42
CA ALA A 107 4.79 10.57 -10.50
C ALA A 107 5.24 11.83 -9.74
N LEU A 108 5.79 11.68 -8.53
CA LEU A 108 6.28 12.81 -7.73
C LEU A 108 7.50 13.53 -8.35
N GLN A 109 8.15 12.94 -9.36
CA GLN A 109 9.28 13.53 -10.08
C GLN A 109 8.87 14.12 -11.43
N GLU A 110 7.91 13.47 -12.11
CA GLU A 110 7.53 13.79 -13.49
C GLU A 110 6.27 14.66 -13.60
N CYS A 111 5.42 14.71 -12.57
CA CYS A 111 4.14 15.43 -12.60
C CYS A 111 4.13 16.63 -11.65
N GLU A 112 3.41 17.67 -12.05
CA GLU A 112 3.14 18.87 -11.24
C GLU A 112 2.14 18.54 -10.12
N ASP A 113 1.09 17.77 -10.45
CA ASP A 113 0.09 17.34 -9.49
C ASP A 113 -0.04 15.82 -9.44
N VAL A 114 -0.04 15.28 -8.23
CA VAL A 114 -0.17 13.85 -7.96
C VAL A 114 -1.32 13.64 -6.97
N TYR A 115 -2.38 13.00 -7.46
CA TYR A 115 -3.53 12.61 -6.67
C TYR A 115 -3.58 11.10 -6.50
N VAL A 116 -4.08 10.68 -5.34
CA VAL A 116 -4.16 9.28 -4.96
C VAL A 116 -5.58 8.99 -4.51
N LEU A 117 -6.15 7.91 -5.03
CA LEU A 117 -7.46 7.39 -4.64
C LEU A 117 -7.31 6.01 -4.00
N TYR A 118 -8.08 5.78 -2.94
CA TYR A 118 -8.21 4.47 -2.31
C TYR A 118 -9.65 4.28 -1.86
N ALA A 119 -10.30 3.23 -2.36
CA ALA A 119 -11.62 2.84 -1.88
C ALA A 119 -11.51 1.83 -0.74
N GLU A 120 -11.93 2.28 0.44
CA GLU A 120 -12.11 1.42 1.60
C GLU A 120 -13.27 0.43 1.36
N PRO A 121 -13.17 -0.82 1.84
CA PRO A 121 -14.32 -1.71 1.88
C PRO A 121 -15.37 -1.15 2.85
N SER A 122 -16.66 -1.31 2.52
CA SER A 122 -17.73 -0.90 3.43
C SER A 122 -17.67 -1.67 4.76
N GLU A 123 -17.31 -2.96 4.71
CA GLU A 123 -17.13 -3.82 5.88
C GLU A 123 -16.05 -4.88 5.62
N TYR A 124 -15.29 -5.22 6.67
CA TYR A 124 -14.41 -6.39 6.65
C TYR A 124 -15.22 -7.66 6.93
N ARG A 125 -15.16 -8.63 6.00
CA ARG A 125 -15.86 -9.90 6.15
C ARG A 125 -15.20 -10.75 7.23
N VAL A 126 -15.97 -11.16 8.22
CA VAL A 126 -15.50 -12.10 9.25
C VAL A 126 -15.21 -13.45 8.60
N HIS A 127 -14.10 -14.07 8.97
CA HIS A 127 -13.74 -15.37 8.44
C HIS A 127 -14.78 -16.43 8.86
N SER A 128 -15.16 -17.34 7.96
CA SER A 128 -16.22 -18.34 8.22
C SER A 128 -15.86 -19.34 9.33
N SER A 129 -14.57 -19.49 9.61
CA SER A 129 -14.02 -20.26 10.73
C SER A 129 -12.83 -19.49 11.31
N PRO A 130 -13.06 -18.48 12.16
CA PRO A 130 -11.99 -17.59 12.60
C PRO A 130 -10.96 -18.39 13.41
N ALA A 131 -9.72 -18.39 12.95
CA ALA A 131 -8.61 -18.92 13.72
C ALA A 131 -8.07 -17.80 14.63
N THR A 132 -7.34 -18.16 15.69
CA THR A 132 -6.78 -17.20 16.66
C THR A 132 -5.98 -16.06 16.00
N TRP A 133 -5.38 -16.33 14.83
CA TRP A 133 -4.53 -15.41 14.07
C TRP A 133 -5.20 -14.72 12.87
N GLU A 134 -6.47 -15.04 12.56
CA GLU A 134 -7.23 -14.56 11.39
C GLU A 134 -8.71 -14.39 11.76
N TRP A 135 -9.11 -13.15 12.08
CA TRP A 135 -10.50 -12.81 12.37
C TRP A 135 -11.30 -12.43 11.12
N PHE A 136 -10.62 -11.91 10.09
CA PHE A 136 -11.22 -11.40 8.85
C PHE A 136 -10.62 -12.12 7.64
N ASP A 137 -11.44 -12.30 6.59
CA ASP A 137 -11.01 -12.83 5.30
C ASP A 137 -10.48 -11.67 4.42
N LEU A 138 -9.17 -11.41 4.52
CA LEU A 138 -8.52 -10.23 3.91
C LEU A 138 -7.59 -10.59 2.76
N SER A 139 -7.04 -11.80 2.73
CA SER A 139 -6.14 -12.19 1.67
C SER A 139 -6.22 -13.66 1.30
N LYS A 140 -6.18 -13.91 -0.01
CA LYS A 140 -6.16 -15.27 -0.58
C LYS A 140 -4.76 -15.89 -0.55
N LYS A 141 -3.70 -15.07 -0.50
CA LYS A 141 -2.29 -15.51 -0.56
C LYS A 141 -1.35 -14.48 0.05
N PHE A 142 -0.26 -14.95 0.66
CA PHE A 142 0.92 -14.16 1.01
C PHE A 142 2.05 -14.45 0.01
N LEU A 143 2.68 -13.41 -0.53
CA LEU A 143 3.69 -13.51 -1.59
C LEU A 143 5.14 -13.44 -1.08
N GLY A 144 5.33 -13.39 0.23
CA GLY A 144 6.64 -13.24 0.87
C GLY A 144 7.01 -11.79 1.17
N VAL A 145 8.18 -11.63 1.76
CA VAL A 145 8.82 -10.33 2.02
C VAL A 145 9.84 -10.07 0.92
N LYS A 146 9.73 -8.94 0.25
CA LYS A 146 10.67 -8.52 -0.80
C LYS A 146 10.99 -7.04 -0.64
N PRO A 147 12.23 -6.60 -0.93
CA PRO A 147 12.56 -5.20 -0.95
C PRO A 147 11.75 -4.47 -2.02
N LEU A 148 11.35 -3.24 -1.73
CA LEU A 148 10.69 -2.40 -2.72
C LEU A 148 11.73 -1.84 -3.70
N PRO A 149 11.42 -1.85 -5.01
CA PRO A 149 12.27 -1.21 -6.00
C PRO A 149 12.54 0.25 -5.66
N GLY A 150 13.80 0.69 -5.72
CA GLY A 150 14.17 2.07 -5.44
C GLY A 150 14.25 2.45 -3.95
N PHE A 151 13.84 1.58 -3.03
CA PHE A 151 13.91 1.82 -1.56
C PHE A 151 14.87 0.88 -0.83
N ALA A 152 15.46 -0.09 -1.54
CA ALA A 152 16.43 -1.01 -0.95
C ALA A 152 17.77 -0.31 -0.72
N ASN A 153 18.09 0.01 0.53
CA ASN A 153 19.42 0.46 0.92
C ASN A 153 20.23 -0.74 1.40
N ILE A 154 21.47 -0.85 0.93
CA ILE A 154 22.44 -1.81 1.50
C ILE A 154 22.86 -1.23 2.85
N MET A 155 22.38 -1.81 3.95
CA MET A 155 22.88 -1.49 5.28
C MET A 155 24.22 -2.19 5.51
N ASN A 156 25.16 -1.49 6.15
CA ASN A 156 26.41 -2.10 6.60
C ASN A 156 26.11 -3.08 7.75
N GLU A 157 26.76 -4.24 7.74
CA GLU A 157 26.52 -5.38 8.67
C GLU A 157 26.76 -5.06 10.16
N THR A 158 27.32 -3.88 10.48
CA THR A 158 27.80 -3.53 11.83
C THR A 158 26.80 -2.75 12.69
N GLU A 159 25.65 -2.34 12.15
CA GLU A 159 24.66 -1.54 12.89
C GLU A 159 23.45 -2.36 13.33
N SER A 160 23.18 -2.36 14.64
CA SER A 160 21.95 -2.92 15.20
C SER A 160 20.76 -2.05 14.79
N GLY A 161 20.09 -2.42 13.70
CA GLY A 161 18.91 -1.74 13.20
C GLY A 161 17.65 -2.00 14.03
N VAL A 162 16.63 -1.20 13.77
CA VAL A 162 15.28 -1.38 14.32
C VAL A 162 14.33 -1.68 13.17
N LEU A 163 13.52 -2.73 13.29
CA LEU A 163 12.50 -3.06 12.31
C LEU A 163 11.14 -2.56 12.79
N VAL A 164 10.65 -1.51 12.14
CA VAL A 164 9.32 -0.96 12.38
C VAL A 164 8.32 -1.71 11.52
N THR A 165 7.29 -2.30 12.13
CA THR A 165 6.30 -3.12 11.42
C THR A 165 4.88 -2.62 11.65
N PHE A 166 4.19 -2.19 10.61
CA PHE A 166 2.76 -1.95 10.70
C PHE A 166 2.03 -3.29 10.66
N ILE A 167 1.31 -3.62 11.72
CA ILE A 167 0.59 -4.89 11.86
C ILE A 167 -0.92 -4.66 11.75
N GLY A 168 -1.58 -5.54 11.01
CA GLY A 168 -3.03 -5.55 10.84
C GLY A 168 -3.66 -6.82 11.38
N PHE A 169 -4.84 -7.19 10.89
CA PHE A 169 -5.59 -8.33 11.42
C PHE A 169 -5.05 -9.71 11.02
N GLU A 170 -3.99 -9.79 10.20
CA GLU A 170 -3.43 -11.04 9.67
C GLU A 170 -2.14 -11.45 10.39
N GLY A 171 -2.27 -12.14 11.52
CA GLY A 171 -1.14 -12.52 12.37
C GLY A 171 -0.11 -13.43 11.70
N ARG A 172 -0.52 -14.23 10.71
CA ARG A 172 0.40 -15.07 9.92
C ARG A 172 1.41 -14.26 9.13
N ARG A 173 0.99 -13.12 8.56
CA ARG A 173 1.88 -12.26 7.77
C ARG A 173 2.97 -11.65 8.64
N SER A 174 2.60 -11.15 9.82
CA SER A 174 3.55 -10.54 10.76
C SER A 174 4.67 -11.51 11.17
N ARG A 175 4.33 -12.78 11.41
CA ARG A 175 5.33 -13.82 11.72
C ARG A 175 6.36 -14.06 10.61
N GLN A 176 5.98 -13.83 9.36
CA GLN A 176 6.87 -14.04 8.21
C GLN A 176 7.77 -12.83 7.92
N ILE A 177 7.52 -11.67 8.55
CA ILE A 177 8.30 -10.45 8.32
C ILE A 177 9.75 -10.61 8.78
N THR A 178 9.98 -11.35 9.87
CA THR A 178 11.32 -11.50 10.47
C THR A 178 12.18 -12.58 9.81
N SER A 179 11.59 -13.46 8.99
CA SER A 179 12.28 -14.61 8.39
C SER A 179 13.52 -14.27 7.55
N PRO A 180 13.61 -13.13 6.85
CA PRO A 180 14.81 -12.77 6.09
C PRO A 180 16.00 -12.24 6.92
N PHE A 181 15.82 -11.99 8.22
CA PHE A 181 16.81 -11.28 9.04
C PHE A 181 17.59 -12.24 9.95
N ASP A 182 18.93 -12.13 9.93
CA ASP A 182 19.84 -12.82 10.85
C ASP A 182 21.06 -11.92 11.15
N PRO A 183 21.24 -11.41 12.39
CA PRO A 183 20.34 -11.55 13.53
C PRO A 183 19.04 -10.76 13.37
N ILE A 184 17.98 -11.19 14.06
CA ILE A 184 16.70 -10.47 14.05
C ILE A 184 16.88 -9.10 14.74
N PRO A 185 16.54 -7.97 14.10
CA PRO A 185 16.63 -6.64 14.69
C PRO A 185 15.61 -6.43 15.81
N LYS A 186 15.75 -5.34 16.57
CA LYS A 186 14.72 -4.94 17.54
C LYS A 186 13.42 -4.62 16.79
N ILE A 187 12.31 -5.26 17.17
CA ILE A 187 11.01 -5.06 16.52
C ILE A 187 10.19 -3.98 17.24
N LEU A 188 9.63 -3.04 16.47
CA LEU A 188 8.66 -2.04 16.92
C LEU A 188 7.35 -2.21 16.14
N PRO A 189 6.38 -3.00 16.66
CA PRO A 189 5.07 -3.12 16.03
C PRO A 189 4.27 -1.83 16.16
N ILE A 190 3.65 -1.39 15.08
CA ILE A 190 2.72 -0.27 15.02
C ILE A 190 1.31 -0.81 14.78
N VAL A 191 0.38 -0.46 15.66
CA VAL A 191 -1.05 -0.77 15.55
C VAL A 191 -1.81 0.49 15.15
N GLY A 192 -2.63 0.38 14.10
CA GLY A 192 -3.53 1.46 13.69
C GLY A 192 -4.68 1.68 14.67
N LEU A 193 -5.01 2.93 14.95
CA LEU A 193 -6.16 3.37 15.74
C LEU A 193 -7.22 3.98 14.82
N PRO A 194 -8.23 3.21 14.39
CA PRO A 194 -9.33 3.73 13.59
C PRO A 194 -10.29 4.54 14.46
N GLY A 195 -10.74 5.69 13.96
CA GLY A 195 -11.68 6.56 14.69
C GLY A 195 -13.12 6.02 14.80
N PHE A 196 -13.44 4.93 14.09
CA PHE A 196 -14.82 4.46 13.90
C PHE A 196 -15.12 3.06 14.49
N ARG A 197 -14.09 2.32 14.97
CA ARG A 197 -14.22 0.98 15.57
C ARG A 197 -13.20 0.81 16.71
N ILE A 198 -13.67 0.89 17.95
CA ILE A 198 -12.83 0.91 19.15
C ILE A 198 -12.17 -0.48 19.39
N GLU A 199 -12.79 -1.54 18.89
CA GLU A 199 -12.37 -2.92 19.09
C GLU A 199 -11.24 -3.37 18.14
N TYR A 200 -11.03 -2.69 17.01
CA TYR A 200 -10.04 -3.08 15.99
C TYR A 200 -8.61 -3.18 16.53
N PRO A 201 -8.09 -2.23 17.33
CA PRO A 201 -6.76 -2.38 17.93
C PRO A 201 -6.63 -3.64 18.79
N THR A 202 -7.70 -4.03 19.50
CA THR A 202 -7.72 -5.24 20.32
C THR A 202 -7.63 -6.49 19.46
N TYR A 203 -8.39 -6.56 18.35
CA TYR A 203 -8.27 -7.65 17.39
C TYR A 203 -6.88 -7.73 16.78
N THR A 204 -6.29 -6.60 16.39
CA THR A 204 -4.92 -6.56 15.87
C THR A 204 -3.93 -7.16 16.87
N ILE A 205 -3.97 -6.76 18.14
CA ILE A 205 -3.09 -7.33 19.17
C ILE A 205 -3.35 -8.83 19.35
N ALA A 206 -4.61 -9.26 19.41
CA ALA A 206 -4.97 -10.66 19.58
C ALA A 206 -4.47 -11.53 18.42
N CYS A 207 -4.68 -11.11 17.17
CA CYS A 207 -4.20 -11.83 15.99
C CYS A 207 -2.67 -11.97 15.96
N ASN A 208 -1.97 -10.97 16.46
CA ASN A 208 -0.51 -10.88 16.42
C ASN A 208 0.18 -11.30 17.73
N ARG A 209 -0.56 -11.89 18.68
CA ARG A 209 -0.03 -12.22 20.00
C ARG A 209 1.24 -13.06 19.93
N ASP A 210 1.20 -14.18 19.19
CA ASP A 210 2.34 -15.08 19.03
C ASP A 210 3.58 -14.32 18.51
N PHE A 211 3.40 -13.48 17.50
CA PHE A 211 4.48 -12.66 16.94
C PHE A 211 5.05 -11.68 17.98
N ILE A 212 4.19 -10.97 18.72
CA ILE A 212 4.63 -9.99 19.72
C ILE A 212 5.34 -10.70 20.90
N ASP A 213 4.84 -11.87 21.31
CA ASP A 213 5.42 -12.72 22.36
C ASP A 213 6.81 -13.25 21.93
N GLU A 214 6.91 -13.87 20.76
CA GLU A 214 8.15 -14.42 20.19
C GLU A 214 9.25 -13.36 20.08
N GLN A 215 8.90 -12.14 19.68
CA GLN A 215 9.83 -11.02 19.52
C GLN A 215 10.04 -10.20 20.80
N ARG A 216 9.42 -10.58 21.94
CA ARG A 216 9.44 -9.85 23.22
C ARG A 216 9.08 -8.37 23.06
N ALA A 217 8.12 -8.08 22.17
CA ALA A 217 7.84 -6.73 21.69
C ALA A 217 6.69 -6.03 22.42
N PHE A 218 6.09 -6.61 23.46
CA PHE A 218 4.96 -6.02 24.18
C PHE A 218 5.22 -4.59 24.68
N GLY A 219 6.39 -4.34 25.29
CA GLY A 219 6.79 -3.00 25.75
C GLY A 219 7.13 -2.02 24.63
N ASN A 220 7.21 -2.51 23.39
CA ASN A 220 7.62 -1.76 22.21
C ASN A 220 6.46 -1.47 21.25
N VAL A 221 5.25 -1.97 21.52
CA VAL A 221 4.08 -1.66 20.69
C VAL A 221 3.84 -0.15 20.67
N ARG A 222 3.63 0.40 19.49
CA ARG A 222 3.29 1.78 19.24
C ARG A 222 1.92 1.86 18.57
N TYR A 223 1.28 3.01 18.66
CA TYR A 223 -0.02 3.26 18.09
C TYR A 223 0.02 4.50 17.19
N ALA A 224 -0.63 4.41 16.04
CA ALA A 224 -0.78 5.51 15.09
C ALA A 224 -2.25 5.70 14.72
N PRO A 225 -2.77 6.93 14.63
CA PRO A 225 -4.07 7.18 14.01
C PRO A 225 -4.11 6.58 12.59
N SER A 226 -5.21 5.90 12.24
CA SER A 226 -5.33 5.25 10.93
C SER A 226 -6.32 5.93 9.98
N HIS A 227 -6.80 7.13 10.31
CA HIS A 227 -7.73 7.91 9.47
C HIS A 227 -7.03 8.91 8.53
N HIS A 228 -5.70 9.08 8.68
CA HIS A 228 -4.86 9.86 7.77
C HIS A 228 -3.41 9.36 7.83
N PRO A 229 -2.60 9.57 6.77
CA PRO A 229 -1.20 9.10 6.73
C PRO A 229 -0.25 9.88 7.66
N PHE A 230 -0.55 11.14 8.00
CA PHE A 230 0.37 11.96 8.80
C PHE A 230 0.66 11.41 10.19
N GLY A 231 -0.31 10.75 10.84
CA GLY A 231 -0.09 10.19 12.18
C GLY A 231 0.93 9.05 12.15
N ALA A 232 0.95 8.27 11.06
CA ALA A 232 1.99 7.28 10.83
C ALA A 232 3.35 7.93 10.55
N PHE A 233 3.37 8.98 9.73
CA PHE A 233 4.60 9.73 9.42
C PHE A 233 5.23 10.35 10.67
N GLU A 234 4.46 11.09 11.48
CA GLU A 234 4.91 11.70 12.74
C GLU A 234 5.44 10.66 13.73
N LEU A 235 4.78 9.48 13.81
CA LEU A 235 5.26 8.38 14.62
C LEU A 235 6.61 7.85 14.13
N LEU A 236 6.79 7.70 12.81
CA LEU A 236 8.04 7.26 12.21
C LEU A 236 9.16 8.28 12.44
N GLU A 237 8.90 9.58 12.33
CA GLU A 237 9.88 10.63 12.66
C GLU A 237 10.31 10.56 14.12
N ARG A 238 9.35 10.37 15.04
CA ARG A 238 9.66 10.21 16.47
C ARG A 238 10.49 8.96 16.74
N ILE A 239 10.16 7.84 16.12
CA ILE A 239 10.95 6.60 16.23
C ILE A 239 12.35 6.84 15.67
N GLN A 240 12.48 7.47 14.49
CA GLN A 240 13.77 7.80 13.92
C GLN A 240 14.59 8.61 14.93
N HIS A 241 14.02 9.65 15.55
CA HIS A 241 14.72 10.45 16.56
C HIS A 241 15.10 9.66 17.82
N GLU A 242 14.25 8.75 18.30
CA GLU A 242 14.53 7.87 19.46
C GLU A 242 15.75 6.95 19.23
N TYR A 243 15.97 6.51 17.98
CA TYR A 243 17.00 5.53 17.63
C TYR A 243 18.16 6.09 16.78
N ARG A 244 18.14 7.39 16.45
CA ARG A 244 19.25 8.07 15.79
C ARG A 244 20.36 8.27 16.83
N LYS A 245 21.41 7.45 16.73
CA LYS A 245 22.67 7.70 17.45
C LYS A 245 23.42 8.86 16.82
#